data_AF-A0A0G3HEE0-F1
#
_entry.id   AF-A0A0G3HEE0-F1
#
_cell.length_a   1.000
_cell.length_b   1.000
_cell.length_c   1.000
_cell.angle_alpha   90.00
_cell.angle_beta   90.00
_cell.angle_gamma   90.00
#
_symmetry.space_group_name_H-M   'P 1'
#
loop_
_entity.id
_entity.type
_entity.pdbx_description
1 polymer ?
#
loop_
_entity_poly.entity_id
_entity_poly.type
_entity_poly.pdbx_seq_one_letter_code
_entity_poly.pdbx_strand_id
1 'polypeptide(L)'
;MEWGVSMPIEHLPAGMKPAARRLRDWCLSDGPLLVILGAAITLRGVSYLVGGLTEHPAERLLPLGAWAVVWVVVGGGLLGTSVKPSTFPAAVALGFGVALHLLWGLSFLLASMERPGYDRAWVTSVGFGSVAFITLWLTWRTRALERLKPRLPTKELEDALGRH
;
A
#
# COMPACT_ATOMS: atom_id res chain seq x y z
N MET A 1 -31.33 -2.05 -30.45
CA MET A 1 -30.87 -0.70 -30.10
C MET A 1 -29.86 -0.89 -28.98
N GLU A 2 -28.62 -1.22 -29.36
CA GLU A 2 -27.54 -1.52 -28.42
C GLU A 2 -27.12 -0.24 -27.72
N TRP A 3 -27.38 -0.14 -26.42
CA TRP A 3 -26.71 0.82 -25.57
C TRP A 3 -25.29 0.30 -25.34
N GLY A 4 -24.45 0.41 -26.36
CA GLY A 4 -23.02 0.19 -26.22
C GLY A 4 -22.51 1.20 -25.20
N VAL A 5 -22.22 0.74 -23.98
CA VAL A 5 -21.66 1.59 -22.92
C VAL A 5 -20.28 2.04 -23.38
N SER A 6 -20.23 3.18 -24.09
CA SER A 6 -18.98 3.82 -24.46
C SER A 6 -18.26 4.18 -23.18
N MET A 7 -17.09 3.58 -22.96
CA MET A 7 -16.30 3.90 -21.77
C MET A 7 -15.99 5.41 -21.78
N PRO A 8 -16.06 6.12 -20.65
CA PRO A 8 -15.85 7.58 -20.58
C PRO A 8 -14.57 8.07 -21.27
N ILE A 9 -13.53 7.24 -21.29
CA ILE A 9 -12.24 7.48 -21.96
C ILE A 9 -12.39 7.66 -23.47
N GLU A 10 -13.41 7.07 -24.11
CA GLU A 10 -13.62 7.16 -25.55
C GLU A 10 -14.12 8.52 -26.02
N HIS A 11 -14.64 9.33 -25.11
CA HIS A 11 -15.04 10.72 -25.37
C HIS A 11 -13.88 11.71 -25.24
N LEU A 12 -12.69 11.26 -24.82
CA LEU A 12 -11.50 12.12 -24.76
C LEU A 12 -10.90 12.38 -26.15
N PRO A 13 -10.24 13.53 -26.36
CA PRO A 13 -9.47 13.80 -27.57
C PRO A 13 -8.48 12.66 -27.88
N ALA A 14 -8.27 12.35 -29.16
CA ALA A 14 -7.47 11.20 -29.60
C ALA A 14 -6.06 11.17 -28.98
N GLY A 15 -5.43 12.33 -28.77
CA GLY A 15 -4.11 12.45 -28.13
C GLY A 15 -4.08 12.11 -26.63
N MET A 16 -5.21 12.21 -25.92
CA MET A 16 -5.30 11.97 -24.47
C MET A 16 -5.69 10.53 -24.13
N LYS A 17 -6.33 9.81 -25.05
CA LYS A 17 -6.77 8.42 -24.85
C LYS A 17 -5.64 7.48 -24.38
N PRO A 18 -4.42 7.51 -24.95
CA PRO A 18 -3.35 6.61 -24.52
C PRO A 18 -2.92 6.86 -23.07
N ALA A 19 -2.81 8.13 -22.67
CA ALA A 19 -2.45 8.50 -21.30
C ALA A 19 -3.55 8.11 -20.31
N ALA A 20 -4.81 8.35 -20.66
CA ALA A 20 -5.96 7.97 -19.84
C ALA A 20 -6.05 6.44 -19.62
N ARG A 21 -5.76 5.65 -20.67
CA ARG A 21 -5.69 4.18 -20.55
C ARG A 21 -4.54 3.75 -19.64
N ARG A 22 -3.34 4.31 -19.81
CA ARG A 22 -2.18 4.02 -18.93
C ARG A 22 -2.47 4.36 -17.47
N LEU A 23 -3.09 5.50 -17.21
CA LEU A 23 -3.47 5.91 -15.85
C LEU A 23 -4.51 4.96 -15.26
N ARG A 24 -5.54 4.58 -16.02
CA ARG A 24 -6.54 3.60 -15.59
C ARG A 24 -5.88 2.26 -15.24
N ASP A 25 -5.02 1.75 -16.12
CA ASP A 25 -4.35 0.46 -15.90
C ASP A 25 -3.44 0.53 -14.66
N TRP A 26 -2.76 1.65 -14.46
CA TRP A 26 -1.99 1.91 -13.25
C TRP A 26 -2.87 1.96 -11.99
N CYS A 27 -4.01 2.66 -12.02
CA CYS A 27 -4.96 2.74 -10.91
C CYS A 27 -5.59 1.39 -10.54
N LEU A 28 -5.66 0.45 -11.49
CA LEU A 28 -6.18 -0.91 -11.25
C LEU A 28 -5.09 -1.91 -10.82
N SER A 29 -3.84 -1.47 -10.74
CA SER A 29 -2.70 -2.26 -10.24
C SER A 29 -2.39 -1.93 -8.77
N ASP A 30 -1.27 -2.44 -8.24
CA ASP A 30 -0.79 -2.10 -6.90
C ASP A 30 -0.19 -0.67 -6.80
N GLY A 31 -0.14 0.09 -7.92
CA GLY A 31 0.42 1.44 -7.97
C GLY A 31 -0.10 2.40 -6.89
N PRO A 32 -1.43 2.61 -6.78
CA PRO A 32 -2.01 3.45 -5.73
C PRO A 32 -1.68 3.00 -4.31
N LEU A 33 -1.64 1.68 -4.06
CA LEU A 33 -1.27 1.12 -2.77
C LEU A 33 0.17 1.50 -2.40
N LEU A 34 1.11 1.35 -3.33
CA LEU A 34 2.51 1.72 -3.14
C LEU A 34 2.67 3.23 -2.88
N VAL A 35 1.88 4.08 -3.56
CA VAL A 35 1.89 5.53 -3.30
C VAL A 35 1.38 5.86 -1.91
N ILE A 36 0.22 5.34 -1.53
CA ILE A 36 -0.41 5.64 -0.23
C ILE A 36 0.49 5.16 0.91
N LEU A 37 0.95 3.91 0.84
CA LEU A 37 1.83 3.34 1.85
C LEU A 37 3.18 4.07 1.87
N GLY A 38 3.79 4.30 0.71
CA GLY A 38 5.07 4.99 0.60
C GLY A 38 5.03 6.41 1.17
N ALA A 39 3.97 7.17 0.89
CA ALA A 39 3.76 8.50 1.46
C ALA A 39 3.61 8.45 2.98
N ALA A 40 2.77 7.55 3.51
CA ALA A 40 2.57 7.38 4.95
C ALA A 40 3.87 7.01 5.67
N ILE A 41 4.65 6.06 5.13
CA ILE A 41 5.95 5.63 5.66
C ILE A 41 6.96 6.79 5.63
N THR A 42 7.02 7.54 4.53
CA THR A 42 7.94 8.68 4.40
C THR A 42 7.60 9.77 5.42
N LEU A 43 6.32 10.13 5.54
CA LEU A 43 5.86 11.12 6.52
C LEU A 43 6.15 10.67 7.97
N ARG A 44 6.03 9.37 8.26
CA ARG A 44 6.43 8.82 9.56
C ARG A 44 7.92 9.01 9.82
N GLY A 45 8.78 8.78 8.81
CA GLY A 45 10.22 9.07 8.92
C GLY A 45 10.52 10.54 9.17
N VAL A 46 9.86 11.43 8.44
CA VAL A 46 9.98 12.88 8.63
C VAL A 46 9.52 13.30 10.03
N SER A 47 8.50 12.66 10.60
CA SER A 47 8.04 12.97 11.96
C SER A 47 9.13 12.82 13.03
N TYR A 48 10.08 11.90 12.84
CA TYR A 48 11.22 11.74 13.74
C TYR A 48 12.22 12.92 13.71
N LEU A 49 12.16 13.76 12.67
CA LEU A 49 12.99 14.96 12.55
C LEU A 49 12.37 16.19 13.24
N VAL A 50 11.05 16.21 13.42
CA VAL A 50 10.30 17.39 13.89
C VAL A 50 9.79 17.31 15.34
N GLY A 51 9.88 16.16 16.01
CA GLY A 51 9.82 16.11 17.48
C GLY A 51 9.25 14.84 18.12
N GLY A 52 9.68 14.60 19.38
CA GLY A 52 8.99 13.85 20.44
C GLY A 52 9.30 12.35 20.58
N LEU A 53 9.97 11.97 21.68
CA LEU A 53 10.25 10.58 22.10
C LEU A 53 8.96 9.80 22.39
N THR A 54 8.72 8.71 21.66
CA THR A 54 7.73 7.69 22.06
C THR A 54 8.46 6.40 22.37
N GLU A 55 9.08 6.32 23.55
CA GLU A 55 9.87 5.15 23.94
C GLU A 55 9.05 3.85 23.93
N HIS A 56 9.17 3.09 22.84
CA HIS A 56 8.73 1.71 22.71
C HIS A 56 9.96 0.83 22.35
N PRO A 57 9.94 -0.47 22.64
CA PRO A 57 11.10 -1.37 22.51
C PRO A 57 11.96 -1.21 21.24
N ALA A 58 11.36 -1.06 20.06
CA ALA A 58 12.09 -0.87 18.80
C ALA A 58 12.93 0.41 18.75
N GLU A 59 12.52 1.49 19.43
CA GLU A 59 13.31 2.73 19.52
C GLU A 59 14.57 2.56 20.40
N ARG A 60 14.69 1.47 21.18
CA ARG A 60 15.91 1.15 21.94
C ARG A 60 17.01 0.52 21.07
N LEU A 61 16.65 0.05 19.87
CA LEU A 61 17.60 -0.66 18.99
C LEU A 61 18.48 0.29 18.18
N LEU A 62 17.96 1.46 17.81
CA LEU A 62 18.68 2.45 17.01
C LEU A 62 18.30 3.88 17.43
N PRO A 63 19.21 4.86 17.27
CA PRO A 63 18.87 6.27 17.44
C PRO A 63 17.71 6.70 16.53
N LEU A 64 16.86 7.62 16.99
CA LEU A 64 15.70 8.11 16.24
C LEU A 64 16.05 8.64 14.85
N GLY A 65 17.21 9.29 14.69
CA GLY A 65 17.71 9.73 13.39
C GLY A 65 17.98 8.58 12.42
N ALA A 66 18.48 7.44 12.92
CA ALA A 66 18.69 6.24 12.10
C ALA A 66 17.35 5.64 11.68
N TRP A 67 16.36 5.59 12.59
CA TRP A 67 15.02 5.17 12.26
C TRP A 67 14.36 6.09 11.24
N ALA A 68 14.53 7.41 11.36
CA ALA A 68 14.07 8.38 10.37
C ALA A 68 14.57 8.03 8.96
N VAL A 69 15.87 7.72 8.83
CA VAL A 69 16.47 7.28 7.56
C VAL A 69 15.84 5.98 7.06
N VAL A 70 15.66 4.96 7.92
CA VAL A 70 15.03 3.69 7.54
C VAL A 70 13.62 3.92 6.98
N TRP A 71 12.79 4.67 7.68
CA TRP A 71 11.44 5.02 7.24
C TRP A 71 11.48 5.77 5.89
N VAL A 72 12.29 6.82 5.77
CA VAL A 72 12.38 7.59 4.51
C VAL A 72 12.87 6.74 3.34
N VAL A 73 13.85 5.87 3.55
CA VAL A 73 14.38 4.98 2.49
C VAL A 73 13.33 3.97 2.04
N VAL A 74 12.64 3.31 2.98
CA VAL A 74 11.59 2.34 2.64
C VAL A 74 10.41 3.03 1.96
N GLY A 75 9.99 4.19 2.47
CA GLY A 75 8.90 4.99 1.89
C GLY A 75 9.24 5.50 0.49
N GLY A 76 10.46 6.02 0.31
CA GLY A 76 10.98 6.44 -0.99
C GLY A 76 11.09 5.28 -1.98
N GLY A 77 11.48 4.08 -1.52
CA GLY A 77 11.49 2.86 -2.33
C GLY A 77 10.11 2.48 -2.86
N LEU A 78 9.08 2.56 -2.02
CA LEU A 78 7.68 2.34 -2.42
C LEU A 78 7.22 3.38 -3.45
N LEU A 79 7.49 4.66 -3.20
CA LEU A 79 7.15 5.75 -4.12
C LEU A 79 7.87 5.58 -5.47
N GLY A 80 9.17 5.29 -5.44
CA GLY A 80 9.98 5.10 -6.63
C GLY A 80 9.56 3.89 -7.46
N THR A 81 9.16 2.79 -6.81
CA THR A 81 8.69 1.59 -7.51
C THR A 81 7.22 1.64 -7.93
N SER A 82 6.44 2.60 -7.40
CA SER A 82 5.02 2.78 -7.74
C SER A 82 4.77 3.01 -9.23
N VAL A 83 5.73 3.56 -9.98
CA VAL A 83 5.62 3.75 -11.44
C VAL A 83 5.58 2.43 -12.22
N LYS A 84 6.10 1.34 -11.63
CA LYS A 84 6.11 -0.01 -12.19
C LYS A 84 5.77 -1.04 -11.09
N PRO A 85 4.49 -1.09 -10.66
CA PRO A 85 4.06 -1.80 -9.45
C PRO A 85 4.18 -3.32 -9.53
N SER A 86 4.19 -3.90 -10.73
CA SER A 86 4.27 -5.36 -10.96
C SER A 86 5.69 -5.89 -11.10
N THR A 87 6.68 -5.24 -10.47
CA THR A 87 8.10 -5.61 -10.58
C THR A 87 8.64 -6.24 -9.29
N PHE A 88 9.72 -7.01 -9.40
CA PHE A 88 10.38 -7.59 -8.22
C PHE A 88 10.83 -6.52 -7.20
N PRO A 89 11.44 -5.38 -7.61
CA PRO A 89 11.75 -4.29 -6.66
C PRO A 89 10.52 -3.74 -5.94
N ALA A 90 9.38 -3.61 -6.62
CA ALA A 90 8.13 -3.18 -6.00
C ALA A 90 7.66 -4.17 -4.92
N ALA A 91 7.76 -5.48 -5.18
CA ALA A 91 7.43 -6.51 -4.21
C ALA A 91 8.36 -6.49 -2.99
N VAL A 92 9.66 -6.24 -3.20
CA VAL A 92 10.64 -6.10 -2.11
C VAL A 92 10.36 -4.85 -1.26
N ALA A 93 10.13 -3.70 -1.91
CA ALA A 93 9.79 -2.46 -1.21
C ALA A 93 8.51 -2.61 -0.38
N LEU A 94 7.48 -3.27 -0.93
CA LEU A 94 6.25 -3.61 -0.23
C LEU A 94 6.49 -4.51 0.98
N GLY A 95 7.32 -5.55 0.82
CA GLY A 95 7.72 -6.43 1.92
C GLY A 95 8.37 -5.68 3.07
N PHE A 96 9.32 -4.78 2.78
CA PHE A 96 9.94 -3.92 3.79
C PHE A 96 8.92 -2.98 4.45
N GLY A 97 8.02 -2.37 3.66
CA GLY A 97 6.97 -1.50 4.20
C GLY A 97 6.04 -2.20 5.18
N VAL A 98 5.61 -3.43 4.85
CA VAL A 98 4.79 -4.27 5.73
C VAL A 98 5.57 -4.70 6.96
N ALA A 99 6.81 -5.18 6.79
CA ALA A 99 7.66 -5.61 7.91
C ALA A 99 7.91 -4.48 8.90
N LEU A 100 8.12 -3.25 8.41
CA LEU A 100 8.33 -2.07 9.25
C LEU A 100 7.08 -1.72 10.07
N HIS A 101 5.89 -1.80 9.46
CA HIS A 101 4.63 -1.63 10.18
C HIS A 101 4.40 -2.74 11.23
N LEU A 102 4.67 -4.00 10.89
CA LEU A 102 4.56 -5.11 11.84
C LEU A 102 5.53 -4.95 13.01
N LEU A 103 6.77 -4.55 12.75
CA LEU A 103 7.76 -4.26 13.78
C LEU A 103 7.28 -3.17 14.74
N TRP A 104 6.72 -2.08 14.20
CA TRP A 104 6.15 -1.00 15.02
C TRP A 104 4.91 -1.45 15.81
N GLY A 105 4.00 -2.16 15.17
CA GLY A 105 2.81 -2.72 15.82
C GLY A 105 3.19 -3.62 16.99
N LEU A 106 4.08 -4.59 16.76
CA LEU A 106 4.56 -5.49 17.80
C LEU A 106 5.31 -4.74 18.90
N SER A 107 6.12 -3.73 18.55
CA SER A 107 6.82 -2.94 19.55
C SER A 107 5.86 -2.17 20.45
N PHE A 108 4.81 -1.56 19.90
CA PHE A 108 3.80 -0.87 20.69
C PHE A 108 2.94 -1.84 21.52
N LEU A 109 2.69 -3.04 20.99
CA LEU A 109 2.01 -4.11 21.73
C LEU A 109 2.81 -4.50 22.98
N LEU A 110 4.10 -4.76 22.82
CA LEU A 110 4.99 -5.08 23.94
C LEU A 110 5.07 -3.92 24.94
N ALA A 111 5.16 -2.68 24.45
CA ALA A 111 5.16 -1.50 25.32
C ALA A 111 3.87 -1.39 26.16
N SER A 112 2.71 -1.77 25.61
CA SER A 112 1.43 -1.77 26.33
C SER A 112 1.37 -2.81 27.46
N MET A 113 2.17 -3.88 27.37
CA MET A 113 2.26 -4.93 28.38
C MET A 113 3.32 -4.62 29.45
N GLU A 114 4.46 -4.05 29.05
CA GLU A 114 5.58 -3.76 29.94
C GLU A 114 5.39 -2.51 30.81
N ARG A 115 4.61 -1.51 30.34
CA ARG A 115 4.44 -0.23 31.01
C ARG A 115 2.97 0.02 31.39
N PRO A 116 2.57 -0.32 32.62
CA PRO A 116 1.25 0.04 33.14
C PRO A 116 1.01 1.56 33.02
N GLY A 117 -0.13 1.98 32.47
CA GLY A 117 -0.48 3.38 32.24
C GLY A 117 -0.04 3.96 30.89
N TYR A 118 0.59 3.17 30.01
CA TYR A 118 0.88 3.60 28.64
C TYR A 118 -0.33 3.36 27.71
N ASP A 119 -1.46 3.95 28.06
CA ASP A 119 -2.81 3.58 27.59
C ASP A 119 -3.00 3.67 26.07
N ARG A 120 -2.21 4.51 25.40
CA ARG A 120 -2.29 4.71 23.94
C ARG A 120 -1.44 3.72 23.13
N ALA A 121 -0.54 2.98 23.77
CA ALA A 121 0.34 2.04 23.07
C ALA A 121 -0.46 0.90 22.40
N TRP A 122 -1.49 0.39 23.07
CA TRP A 122 -2.39 -0.62 22.51
C TRP A 122 -3.07 -0.13 21.22
N VAL A 123 -3.70 1.04 21.27
CA VAL A 123 -4.41 1.62 20.10
C VAL A 123 -3.43 1.89 18.95
N THR A 124 -2.22 2.35 19.28
CA THR A 124 -1.17 2.60 18.28
C THR A 124 -0.72 1.29 17.62
N SER A 125 -0.55 0.21 18.40
CA SER A 125 -0.26 -1.13 17.88
C SER A 125 -1.31 -1.61 16.89
N VAL A 126 -2.59 -1.48 17.25
CA VAL A 126 -3.71 -1.82 16.35
C VAL A 126 -3.62 -1.03 15.05
N GLY A 127 -3.33 0.27 15.10
CA GLY A 127 -3.18 1.10 13.90
C GLY A 127 -2.10 0.58 12.94
N PHE A 128 -0.90 0.30 13.45
CA PHE A 128 0.19 -0.26 12.65
C PHE A 128 -0.14 -1.65 12.10
N GLY A 129 -0.72 -2.52 12.94
CA GLY A 129 -1.16 -3.85 12.54
C GLY A 129 -2.22 -3.81 11.43
N SER A 130 -3.24 -2.96 11.57
CA SER A 130 -4.29 -2.79 10.56
C SER A 130 -3.72 -2.37 9.20
N VAL A 131 -2.77 -1.43 9.17
CA VAL A 131 -2.11 -1.03 7.92
C VAL A 131 -1.33 -2.19 7.29
N ALA A 132 -0.60 -2.97 8.09
CA ALA A 132 0.11 -4.15 7.59
C ALA A 132 -0.85 -5.20 7.01
N PHE A 133 -1.89 -5.59 7.76
CA PHE A 133 -2.82 -6.62 7.33
C PHE A 133 -3.68 -6.19 6.13
N ILE A 134 -4.15 -4.95 6.08
CA ILE A 134 -4.92 -4.47 4.92
C ILE A 134 -4.05 -4.39 3.67
N THR A 135 -2.78 -4.00 3.82
CA THR A 135 -1.81 -3.97 2.71
C THR A 135 -1.58 -5.38 2.16
N LEU A 136 -1.34 -6.36 3.03
CA LEU A 136 -1.18 -7.77 2.65
C LEU A 136 -2.44 -8.30 1.96
N TRP A 137 -3.62 -8.01 2.52
CA TRP A 137 -4.90 -8.42 1.96
C TRP A 137 -5.14 -7.83 0.57
N LEU A 138 -4.95 -6.51 0.41
CA LEU A 138 -5.14 -5.82 -0.87
C LEU A 138 -4.22 -6.40 -1.95
N THR A 139 -2.94 -6.58 -1.62
CA THR A 139 -1.94 -7.15 -2.54
C THR A 139 -2.27 -8.58 -2.93
N TRP A 140 -2.67 -9.41 -1.96
CA TRP A 140 -3.10 -10.78 -2.22
C TRP A 140 -4.34 -10.82 -3.11
N ARG A 141 -5.34 -9.98 -2.81
CA ARG A 141 -6.59 -9.88 -3.58
C ARG A 141 -6.31 -9.48 -5.04
N THR A 142 -5.47 -8.48 -5.28
CA THR A 142 -5.09 -8.05 -6.64
C THR A 142 -4.50 -9.23 -7.43
N ARG A 143 -3.52 -9.94 -6.84
CA ARG A 143 -2.87 -11.09 -7.49
C ARG A 143 -3.82 -12.28 -7.69
N ALA A 144 -4.74 -12.51 -6.76
CA ALA A 144 -5.75 -13.55 -6.89
C ALA A 144 -6.68 -13.27 -8.08
N LEU A 145 -7.12 -12.03 -8.25
CA LEU A 145 -7.95 -11.62 -9.39
C LEU A 145 -7.20 -11.74 -10.73
N GLU A 146 -5.92 -11.34 -10.77
CA GLU A 146 -5.07 -11.52 -11.96
C GLU A 146 -4.94 -12.99 -12.37
N ARG A 147 -4.81 -13.90 -11.40
CA ARG A 147 -4.73 -15.36 -11.66
C ARG A 147 -6.05 -15.97 -12.16
N LEU A 148 -7.19 -15.36 -11.81
CA LEU A 148 -8.51 -15.83 -12.23
C LEU A 148 -8.91 -15.33 -13.62
N LYS A 149 -8.35 -14.20 -14.08
CA LYS A 149 -8.64 -13.60 -15.39
C LYS A 149 -8.54 -14.57 -16.59
N PRO A 150 -7.58 -15.51 -16.67
CA PRO A 150 -7.49 -16.47 -17.76
C PRO A 150 -8.47 -17.65 -17.64
N ARG A 151 -9.11 -17.84 -16.49
CA ARG A 151 -9.96 -19.00 -16.15
C ARG A 151 -11.45 -18.71 -16.20
N LEU A 152 -11.84 -17.45 -16.38
CA LEU A 152 -13.23 -17.07 -16.58
C LEU A 152 -13.59 -17.34 -18.05
N PRO A 153 -14.58 -18.22 -18.33
CA PRO A 153 -15.08 -18.38 -19.69
C PRO A 153 -15.56 -17.03 -20.18
N THR A 154 -15.06 -16.57 -21.34
CA THR A 154 -15.41 -15.27 -21.92
C THR A 154 -16.92 -15.07 -21.99
N LYS A 155 -17.67 -16.15 -22.27
CA LYS A 155 -19.13 -16.21 -22.27
C LYS A 155 -19.79 -15.96 -20.91
N GLU A 156 -19.28 -16.53 -19.82
CA GLU A 156 -19.88 -16.31 -18.49
C GLU A 156 -19.63 -14.89 -17.99
N LEU A 157 -18.51 -14.28 -18.39
CA LEU A 157 -18.24 -12.87 -18.11
C LEU A 157 -19.12 -11.95 -18.96
N GLU A 158 -19.36 -12.30 -20.23
CA GLU A 158 -20.29 -11.60 -21.13
C GLU A 158 -21.75 -11.70 -20.64
N ASP A 159 -22.18 -12.88 -20.22
CA ASP A 159 -23.51 -13.14 -19.65
C ASP A 159 -23.69 -12.45 -18.27
N ALA A 160 -22.67 -12.50 -17.39
CA ALA A 160 -22.71 -11.84 -16.08
C ALA A 160 -22.64 -10.30 -16.17
N LEU A 161 -22.09 -9.77 -17.26
CA LEU A 161 -22.01 -8.33 -17.54
C LEU A 161 -23.13 -7.84 -18.49
N GLY A 162 -24.05 -8.71 -18.89
CA GLY A 162 -25.19 -8.38 -19.75
C GLY A 162 -24.78 -7.87 -21.15
N ARG A 163 -23.67 -8.36 -21.68
CA ARG A 163 -23.17 -7.99 -23.02
C ARG A 163 -23.39 -9.17 -23.96
N HIS A 164 -24.49 -9.11 -24.72
CA HIS A 164 -24.70 -9.94 -25.91
C HIS A 164 -24.19 -9.21 -27.15
#